data_AF-A0AAX4IMB6-F1
#
_entry.id   AF-A0AAX4IMB6-F1
#
_cell.length_a   1.000
_cell.length_b   1.000
_cell.length_c   1.000
_cell.angle_alpha   90.00
_cell.angle_beta   90.00
_cell.angle_gamma   90.00
#
_symmetry.space_group_name_H-M   'P 1'
#
loop_
_entity.id
_entity.type
_entity.pdbx_description
1 polymer ?
#
loop_
_entity_poly.entity_id
_entity_poly.type
_entity_poly.pdbx_seq_one_letter_code
_entity_poly.pdbx_strand_id
1 'polypeptide(L)'
;MHAKQVFAALLVAATTITEARVLQSRQIGDVDCNVARLQIVDAISSAQDTVGGIKDATVKDAAAGGLNQASDAIGNIGVALISGQKAAAEDRTSVKTGLNATGTALQGGDQTDDAVKKAQGFLQKAVAAGKDVVSLCK
;
A
#
# COMPACT_ATOMS: atom_id res chain seq x y z
N MET A 1 32.67 -67.87 21.34
CA MET A 1 32.24 -68.44 20.06
C MET A 1 31.30 -67.44 19.39
N HIS A 2 31.56 -67.16 18.13
CA HIS A 2 30.96 -66.07 17.34
C HIS A 2 29.57 -66.40 16.82
N ALA A 3 28.75 -65.36 16.62
CA ALA A 3 27.98 -65.22 15.39
C ALA A 3 27.74 -63.74 15.10
N LYS A 4 28.50 -63.24 14.13
CA LYS A 4 28.29 -61.95 13.47
C LYS A 4 27.03 -62.08 12.62
N GLN A 5 26.11 -61.13 12.70
CA GLN A 5 25.15 -60.90 11.63
C GLN A 5 25.33 -59.50 11.08
N VAL A 6 25.79 -59.51 9.83
CA VAL A 6 25.99 -58.39 8.93
C VAL A 6 24.62 -58.00 8.40
N PHE A 7 24.21 -56.76 8.58
CA PHE A 7 23.19 -56.15 7.73
C PHE A 7 23.79 -54.92 7.06
N ALA A 8 23.96 -55.04 5.75
CA ALA A 8 24.42 -54.01 4.86
C ALA A 8 23.25 -53.14 4.39
N ALA A 9 23.60 -51.88 4.08
CA ALA A 9 22.96 -50.96 3.14
C ALA A 9 21.56 -50.40 3.48
N LEU A 10 21.42 -49.08 3.52
CA LEU A 10 21.18 -48.26 2.32
C LEU A 10 21.22 -46.77 2.68
N LEU A 11 22.15 -46.00 2.08
CA LEU A 11 22.06 -44.54 2.07
C LEU A 11 20.88 -44.14 1.16
N VAL A 12 19.89 -43.47 1.72
CA VAL A 12 18.91 -42.70 0.94
C VAL A 12 19.21 -41.23 1.20
N ALA A 13 19.98 -40.63 0.30
CA ALA A 13 20.08 -39.18 0.20
C ALA A 13 18.72 -38.66 -0.28
N ALA A 14 17.88 -38.20 0.65
CA ALA A 14 16.67 -37.47 0.31
C ALA A 14 17.06 -36.08 -0.16
N THR A 15 17.28 -35.92 -1.47
CA THR A 15 17.25 -34.62 -2.12
C THR A 15 15.82 -34.12 -2.00
N THR A 16 15.55 -33.21 -1.05
CA THR A 16 14.28 -32.48 -1.03
C THR A 16 14.18 -31.72 -2.33
N ILE A 17 13.26 -32.18 -3.18
CA ILE A 17 12.86 -31.50 -4.41
C ILE A 17 12.41 -30.13 -3.97
N THR A 18 13.21 -29.11 -4.28
CA THR A 18 12.81 -27.72 -4.21
C THR A 18 11.49 -27.62 -4.95
N GLU A 19 10.39 -27.41 -4.23
CA GLU A 19 9.13 -27.02 -4.86
C GLU A 19 9.47 -25.80 -5.71
N ALA A 20 9.47 -25.98 -7.02
CA ALA A 20 9.35 -24.89 -7.95
C ALA A 20 8.02 -24.24 -7.62
N ARG A 21 8.04 -23.29 -6.69
CA ARG A 21 6.92 -22.39 -6.47
C ARG A 21 6.59 -21.89 -7.86
N VAL A 22 5.40 -22.24 -8.34
CA VAL A 22 4.81 -21.63 -9.52
C VAL A 22 5.13 -20.16 -9.38
N LEU A 23 5.91 -19.62 -10.32
CA LEU A 23 6.09 -18.20 -10.46
C LEU A 23 4.70 -17.66 -10.80
N GLN A 24 3.81 -17.54 -9.80
CA GLN A 24 2.66 -16.68 -9.89
C GLN A 24 3.24 -15.36 -10.38
N SER A 25 2.73 -14.91 -11.54
CA SER A 25 3.16 -13.69 -12.20
C SER A 25 3.51 -12.65 -11.14
N ARG A 26 4.79 -12.27 -11.09
CA ARG A 26 5.29 -11.28 -10.12
C ARG A 26 4.34 -10.09 -10.21
N GLN A 27 3.82 -9.59 -9.08
CA GLN A 27 2.73 -8.58 -8.97
C GLN A 27 2.98 -7.21 -9.68
N ILE A 28 4.02 -7.13 -10.51
CA ILE A 28 4.16 -6.23 -11.65
C ILE A 28 3.43 -6.89 -12.85
N GLY A 29 2.10 -7.04 -12.82
CA GLY A 29 1.46 -8.01 -13.71
C GLY A 29 -0.01 -7.84 -14.06
N ASP A 30 -0.68 -6.80 -13.56
CA ASP A 30 -1.99 -6.39 -14.07
C ASP A 30 -1.93 -4.88 -14.34
N VAL A 31 -2.19 -4.51 -15.60
CA VAL A 31 -2.12 -3.11 -16.05
C VAL A 31 -3.11 -2.29 -15.23
N ASP A 32 -4.29 -2.82 -14.94
CA ASP A 32 -5.34 -2.13 -14.21
C ASP A 32 -4.94 -1.92 -12.73
N CYS A 33 -4.33 -2.92 -12.10
CA CYS A 33 -3.74 -2.76 -10.77
C CYS A 33 -2.67 -1.66 -10.73
N ASN A 34 -1.76 -1.63 -11.71
CA ASN A 34 -0.70 -0.63 -11.76
C ASN A 34 -1.25 0.77 -12.05
N VAL A 35 -2.28 0.88 -12.89
CA VAL A 35 -3.02 2.13 -13.11
C VAL A 35 -3.65 2.60 -11.80
N ALA A 36 -4.35 1.73 -11.06
CA ALA A 36 -4.95 2.09 -9.78
C ALA A 36 -3.90 2.55 -8.75
N ARG A 37 -2.73 1.88 -8.70
CA ARG A 37 -1.60 2.29 -7.85
C ARG A 37 -1.05 3.67 -8.24
N LEU A 38 -0.97 3.99 -9.53
CA LEU A 38 -0.54 5.31 -9.98
C LEU A 38 -1.60 6.38 -9.68
N GLN A 39 -2.88 6.06 -9.89
CA GLN A 39 -3.99 6.98 -9.62
C GLN A 39 -4.08 7.39 -8.16
N ILE A 40 -3.84 6.47 -7.20
CA ILE A 40 -3.83 6.85 -5.78
C ILE A 40 -2.67 7.78 -5.46
N VAL A 41 -1.47 7.54 -6.00
CA VAL A 41 -0.30 8.41 -5.79
C VAL A 41 -0.54 9.80 -6.38
N ASP A 42 -1.04 9.86 -7.61
CA ASP A 42 -1.37 11.13 -8.30
C ASP A 42 -2.45 11.93 -7.56
N ALA A 43 -3.51 11.25 -7.10
CA ALA A 43 -4.59 11.89 -6.35
C ALA A 43 -4.13 12.40 -4.99
N ILE A 44 -3.25 11.68 -4.28
CA ILE A 44 -2.67 12.12 -3.01
C ILE A 44 -1.76 13.32 -3.23
N SER A 45 -0.90 13.31 -4.25
CA SER A 45 -0.04 14.45 -4.60
C SER A 45 -0.90 15.68 -4.91
N SER A 46 -1.92 15.53 -5.75
CA SER A 46 -2.86 16.62 -6.08
C SER A 46 -3.60 17.15 -4.85
N ALA A 47 -3.95 16.27 -3.91
CA ALA A 47 -4.54 16.67 -2.63
C ALA A 47 -3.54 17.45 -1.77
N GLN A 48 -2.27 17.03 -1.70
CA GLN A 48 -1.22 17.74 -0.94
C GLN A 48 -0.99 19.15 -1.48
N ASP A 49 -0.85 19.28 -2.80
CA ASP A 49 -0.68 20.59 -3.46
C ASP A 49 -1.86 21.52 -3.15
N THR A 50 -3.08 20.98 -3.22
CA THR A 50 -4.29 21.76 -2.94
C THR A 50 -4.43 22.12 -1.47
N VAL A 51 -4.08 21.20 -0.56
CA VAL A 51 -4.05 21.46 0.89
C VAL A 51 -3.09 22.61 1.21
N GLY A 52 -1.96 22.72 0.50
CA GLY A 52 -1.04 23.85 0.62
C GLY A 52 -1.68 25.23 0.38
N GLY A 53 -2.79 25.28 -0.36
CA GLY A 53 -3.56 26.50 -0.63
C GLY A 53 -4.65 26.85 0.40
N ILE A 54 -4.88 26.00 1.41
CA ILE A 54 -5.91 26.23 2.43
C ILE A 54 -5.52 27.41 3.32
N LYS A 55 -6.48 28.33 3.54
CA LYS A 55 -6.25 29.58 4.30
C LYS A 55 -6.14 29.35 5.80
N ASP A 56 -6.98 28.46 6.34
CA ASP A 56 -6.94 28.09 7.75
C ASP A 56 -5.71 27.20 8.03
N ALA A 57 -4.77 27.71 8.82
CA ALA A 57 -3.54 27.01 9.13
C ALA A 57 -3.77 25.69 9.90
N THR A 58 -4.75 25.65 10.80
CA THR A 58 -5.06 24.45 11.60
C THR A 58 -5.60 23.34 10.71
N VAL A 59 -6.53 23.69 9.81
CA VAL A 59 -7.11 22.76 8.85
C VAL A 59 -6.05 22.26 7.87
N LYS A 60 -5.22 23.18 7.35
CA LYS A 60 -4.12 22.86 6.45
C LYS A 60 -3.15 21.87 7.08
N ASP A 61 -2.65 22.17 8.28
CA ASP A 61 -1.63 21.35 8.94
C ASP A 61 -2.20 19.97 9.31
N ALA A 62 -3.44 19.91 9.79
CA ALA A 62 -4.11 18.64 10.08
C ALA A 62 -4.35 17.80 8.81
N ALA A 63 -4.81 18.43 7.71
CA ALA A 63 -5.03 17.76 6.45
C ALA A 63 -3.71 17.24 5.84
N ALA A 64 -2.65 18.07 5.87
CA ALA A 64 -1.32 17.72 5.42
C ALA A 64 -0.72 16.58 6.24
N GLY A 65 -0.90 16.58 7.57
CA GLY A 65 -0.46 15.49 8.44
C GLY A 65 -1.07 14.13 8.04
N GLY A 66 -2.37 14.09 7.76
CA GLY A 66 -3.03 12.87 7.27
C GLY A 66 -2.54 12.41 5.90
N LEU A 67 -2.28 13.34 4.97
CA LEU A 67 -1.76 13.01 3.63
C LEU A 67 -0.31 12.53 3.69
N ASN A 68 0.51 13.09 4.57
CA ASN A 68 1.88 12.65 4.80
C ASN A 68 1.89 11.23 5.37
N GLN A 69 1.06 10.95 6.38
CA GLN A 69 0.91 9.59 6.90
C GLN A 69 0.51 8.58 5.81
N ALA A 70 -0.44 8.95 4.95
CA ALA A 70 -0.83 8.08 3.83
C ALA A 70 0.29 7.89 2.81
N SER A 71 1.02 8.96 2.48
CA SER A 71 2.14 8.93 1.53
C SER A 71 3.31 8.09 2.01
N ASP A 72 3.71 8.24 3.28
CA ASP A 72 4.78 7.47 3.90
C ASP A 72 4.45 5.97 3.89
N ALA A 73 3.21 5.61 4.24
CA ALA A 73 2.74 4.24 4.20
C ALA A 73 2.70 3.67 2.77
N ILE A 74 2.32 4.47 1.76
CA ILE A 74 2.42 4.08 0.35
C ILE A 74 3.88 3.85 -0.05
N GLY A 75 4.81 4.67 0.46
CA GLY A 75 6.25 4.48 0.28
C GLY A 75 6.71 3.10 0.78
N ASN A 76 6.34 2.73 2.00
CA ASN A 76 6.64 1.42 2.57
C ASN A 76 6.04 0.26 1.76
N ILE A 77 4.78 0.41 1.32
CA ILE A 77 4.12 -0.55 0.42
C ILE A 77 4.91 -0.69 -0.88
N GLY A 78 5.32 0.42 -1.49
CA GLY A 78 6.13 0.43 -2.72
C GLY A 78 7.46 -0.30 -2.54
N VAL A 79 8.19 -0.03 -1.46
CA VAL A 79 9.45 -0.71 -1.13
C VAL A 79 9.25 -2.22 -0.99
N ALA A 80 8.22 -2.65 -0.27
CA ALA A 80 7.90 -4.07 -0.11
C ALA A 80 7.63 -4.75 -1.46
N LEU A 81 6.80 -4.12 -2.29
CA LEU A 81 6.43 -4.66 -3.61
C LEU A 81 7.62 -4.76 -4.56
N ILE A 82 8.49 -3.74 -4.62
CA ILE A 82 9.70 -3.76 -5.45
C ILE A 82 10.67 -4.86 -4.96
N SER A 83 10.70 -5.11 -3.65
CA SER A 83 11.49 -6.18 -3.05
C SER A 83 10.85 -7.58 -3.19
N GLY A 84 9.70 -7.70 -3.87
CA GLY A 84 8.96 -8.96 -4.02
C GLY A 84 8.28 -9.45 -2.74
N GLN A 85 8.18 -8.61 -1.72
CA GLN A 85 7.50 -8.90 -0.47
C GLN A 85 6.04 -8.48 -0.52
N LYS A 86 5.21 -9.15 0.27
CA LYS A 86 3.84 -8.71 0.50
C LYS A 86 3.86 -7.45 1.36
N ALA A 87 3.22 -6.40 0.88
CA ALA A 87 2.98 -5.20 1.67
C ALA A 87 2.27 -5.52 3.00
N ALA A 88 2.78 -4.95 4.10
CA ALA A 88 2.28 -5.17 5.45
C ALA A 88 0.82 -4.70 5.60
N ALA A 89 0.06 -5.35 6.48
CA ALA A 89 -1.35 -4.98 6.71
C ALA A 89 -1.45 -3.63 7.44
N GLU A 90 -0.45 -3.33 8.27
CA GLU A 90 -0.28 -2.10 9.03
C GLU A 90 -0.10 -0.91 8.11
N ASP A 91 0.71 -1.02 7.04
CA ASP A 91 0.88 0.07 6.07
C ASP A 91 -0.44 0.37 5.35
N ARG A 92 -1.17 -0.66 4.89
CA ARG A 92 -2.50 -0.47 4.26
C ARG A 92 -3.49 0.20 5.21
N THR A 93 -3.43 -0.17 6.49
CA THR A 93 -4.25 0.46 7.54
C THR A 93 -3.84 1.91 7.74
N SER A 94 -2.53 2.21 7.73
CA SER A 94 -2.01 3.57 7.86
C SER A 94 -2.43 4.47 6.68
N VAL A 95 -2.45 3.95 5.45
CA VAL A 95 -3.04 4.67 4.30
C VAL A 95 -4.49 5.05 4.57
N LYS A 96 -5.33 4.08 4.97
CA LYS A 96 -6.74 4.34 5.28
C LYS A 96 -6.89 5.36 6.42
N THR A 97 -6.10 5.23 7.48
CA THR A 97 -6.11 6.14 8.62
C THR A 97 -5.74 7.56 8.21
N GLY A 98 -4.66 7.74 7.43
CA GLY A 98 -4.23 9.04 6.94
C GLY A 98 -5.29 9.72 6.07
N LEU A 99 -5.86 9.00 5.09
CA LEU A 99 -6.93 9.53 4.24
C LEU A 99 -8.18 9.93 5.05
N ASN A 100 -8.56 9.14 6.06
CA ASN A 100 -9.67 9.48 6.94
C ASN A 100 -9.37 10.70 7.82
N ALA A 101 -8.14 10.84 8.32
CA ALA A 101 -7.71 11.98 9.10
C ALA A 101 -7.75 13.26 8.26
N THR A 102 -7.24 13.22 7.02
CA THR A 102 -7.36 14.31 6.05
C THR A 102 -8.81 14.67 5.81
N GLY A 103 -9.68 13.69 5.57
CA GLY A 103 -11.10 13.93 5.35
C GLY A 103 -11.79 14.58 6.55
N THR A 104 -11.42 14.20 7.77
CA THR A 104 -11.94 14.79 9.00
C THR A 104 -11.49 16.24 9.14
N ALA A 105 -10.21 16.54 8.88
CA ALA A 105 -9.69 17.90 8.90
C ALA A 105 -10.41 18.80 7.88
N LEU A 106 -10.54 18.33 6.63
CA LEU A 106 -11.20 19.08 5.56
C LEU A 106 -12.69 19.32 5.80
N GLN A 107 -13.38 18.42 6.52
CA GLN A 107 -14.78 18.63 6.93
C GLN A 107 -14.91 19.71 8.02
N GLY A 108 -13.90 19.86 8.87
CA GLY A 108 -13.85 20.91 9.88
C GLY A 108 -13.45 22.29 9.34
N GLY A 109 -12.99 22.36 8.08
CA GLY A 109 -12.55 23.61 7.46
C GLY A 109 -13.67 24.49 6.90
N ASP A 110 -13.33 25.71 6.51
CA ASP A 110 -14.24 26.64 5.85
C ASP A 110 -14.65 26.09 4.47
N GLN A 111 -15.91 25.69 4.34
CA GLN A 111 -16.45 25.12 3.11
C GLN A 111 -16.67 26.16 2.00
N THR A 112 -16.44 27.45 2.28
CA THR A 112 -16.39 28.49 1.24
C THR A 112 -15.00 28.65 0.63
N ASP A 113 -13.95 28.12 1.28
CA ASP A 113 -12.58 28.07 0.76
C ASP A 113 -12.49 27.07 -0.41
N ASP A 114 -12.13 27.58 -1.60
CA ASP A 114 -12.00 26.75 -2.80
C ASP A 114 -10.87 25.72 -2.68
N ALA A 115 -9.84 25.98 -1.89
CA ALA A 115 -8.80 24.99 -1.61
C ALA A 115 -9.37 23.81 -0.81
N VAL A 116 -10.23 24.06 0.19
CA VAL A 116 -10.89 22.99 0.96
C VAL A 116 -11.77 22.14 0.04
N LYS A 117 -12.60 22.75 -0.81
CA LYS A 117 -13.47 22.02 -1.77
C LYS A 117 -12.65 21.17 -2.74
N LYS A 118 -11.59 21.74 -3.33
CA LYS A 118 -10.73 21.01 -4.28
C LYS A 118 -9.99 19.86 -3.59
N ALA A 119 -9.49 20.08 -2.37
CA ALA A 119 -8.79 19.05 -1.60
C ALA A 119 -9.74 17.88 -1.27
N GLN A 120 -11.01 18.15 -0.94
CA GLN A 120 -12.03 17.12 -0.77
C GLN A 120 -12.26 16.32 -2.05
N GLY A 121 -12.31 16.99 -3.20
CA GLY A 121 -12.45 16.33 -4.51
C GLY A 121 -11.28 15.38 -4.82
N PHE A 122 -10.04 15.80 -4.59
CA PHE A 122 -8.87 14.93 -4.77
C PHE A 122 -8.79 13.82 -3.73
N LEU A 123 -9.16 14.08 -2.47
CA LEU A 123 -9.25 13.05 -1.45
C LEU A 123 -10.25 11.94 -1.84
N GLN A 124 -11.42 12.30 -2.39
CA GLN A 124 -12.39 11.33 -2.87
C GLN A 124 -11.82 10.46 -4.01
N LYS A 125 -11.07 11.07 -4.94
CA LYS A 125 -10.35 10.33 -5.99
C LYS A 125 -9.30 9.38 -5.39
N ALA A 126 -8.52 9.82 -4.40
CA ALA A 126 -7.55 8.97 -3.73
C ALA A 126 -8.22 7.78 -3.02
N VAL A 127 -9.34 8.01 -2.34
CA VAL A 127 -10.13 6.95 -1.70
C VAL A 127 -10.70 5.96 -2.72
N ALA A 128 -11.20 6.46 -3.87
CA ALA A 128 -11.69 5.60 -4.95
C ALA A 128 -10.55 4.74 -5.53
N ALA A 129 -9.43 5.36 -5.91
CA ALA A 129 -8.25 4.63 -6.41
C ALA A 129 -7.72 3.62 -5.39
N GLY A 130 -7.75 3.94 -4.09
CA GLY A 130 -7.39 2.99 -3.04
C GLY A 130 -8.32 1.77 -2.97
N LYS A 131 -9.62 1.93 -3.23
CA LYS A 131 -10.56 0.80 -3.36
C LYS A 131 -10.26 -0.03 -4.60
N ASP A 132 -9.92 0.62 -5.70
CA ASP A 132 -9.53 -0.05 -6.95
C ASP A 132 -8.25 -0.87 -6.76
N VAL A 133 -7.25 -0.35 -6.04
CA VAL A 133 -6.06 -1.12 -5.66
C VAL A 133 -6.45 -2.38 -4.88
N VAL A 134 -7.34 -2.28 -3.90
CA VAL A 134 -7.78 -3.46 -3.13
C VAL A 134 -8.53 -4.47 -3.99
N SER A 135 -9.33 -4.00 -4.96
CA SER A 135 -10.13 -4.84 -5.84
C SER A 135 -9.31 -5.54 -6.93
N LEU A 136 -8.41 -4.78 -7.57
CA LEU A 136 -7.67 -5.16 -8.78
C LEU A 136 -6.30 -5.77 -8.47
N CYS A 137 -5.62 -5.32 -7.41
CA CYS A 137 -4.28 -5.80 -7.07
C CYS A 137 -4.31 -7.05 -6.18
N LYS A 138 -4.38 -8.23 -6.81
CA LYS A 138 -4.36 -9.53 -6.14
C LYS A 138 -2.95 -10.11 -5.92
#